data_AF-A0A6B3MF84-F1
#
_entry.id   AF-A0A6B3MF84-F1
#
_cell.length_a   1.000
_cell.length_b   1.000
_cell.length_c   1.000
_cell.angle_alpha   90.00
_cell.angle_beta   90.00
_cell.angle_gamma   90.00
#
_symmetry.space_group_name_H-M   'P 1'
#
loop_
_entity.id
_entity.type
_entity.pdbx_description
1 polymer ?
#
loop_
_entity_poly.entity_id
_entity_poly.type
_entity_poly.pdbx_seq_one_letter_code
_entity_poly.pdbx_strand_id
1 'polypeptide(L)' 'MVKILKAAETKGGKLSVTQAVMATGASFKRVEGILNEMSKSGYTSITNDPSTGVVLYHFHEL' A
#
# COMPACT_ATOMS: atom_id res chain seq x y z
N MET A 1 10.13 -1.15 3.93
CA MET A 1 9.96 -0.55 2.60
C MET A 1 10.02 -1.58 1.48
N VAL A 2 11.17 -2.21 1.19
CA VAL A 2 11.34 -3.12 0.03
C VAL A 2 10.28 -4.23 -0.05
N LYS A 3 9.89 -4.86 1.07
CA LYS A 3 8.83 -5.88 1.09
C LYS A 3 7.45 -5.34 0.68
N ILE A 4 7.14 -4.08 1.00
CA ILE A 4 5.88 -3.42 0.61
C ILE A 4 5.91 -3.16 -0.90
N LEU A 5 7.01 -2.62 -1.42
CA LEU A 5 7.18 -2.34 -2.86
C LEU A 5 7.09 -3.62 -3.69
N LYS A 6 7.79 -4.69 -3.29
CA LYS A 6 7.67 -6.00 -3.95
C LYS A 6 6.25 -6.54 -3.93
N ALA A 7 5.55 -6.40 -2.80
CA ALA A 7 4.15 -6.82 -2.73
C ALA A 7 3.25 -6.01 -3.68
N ALA A 8 3.51 -4.70 -3.82
CA ALA A 8 2.75 -3.82 -4.71
C ALA A 8 3.01 -4.15 -6.18
N GLU A 9 4.26 -4.37 -6.55
CA GLU A 9 4.68 -4.82 -7.89
C GLU A 9 3.94 -6.12 -8.29
N THR A 10 3.91 -7.12 -7.40
CA THR A 10 3.18 -8.38 -7.65
C THR A 10 1.66 -8.23 -7.74
N LYS A 11 1.12 -7.06 -7.36
CA LYS A 11 -0.31 -6.74 -7.32
C LYS A 11 -0.69 -5.61 -8.28
N GLY A 12 0.14 -5.36 -9.30
CA GLY A 12 -0.13 -4.35 -10.33
C GLY A 12 -0.08 -2.92 -9.77
N GLY A 13 0.94 -2.64 -8.98
CA GLY A 13 1.20 -1.32 -8.40
C GLY A 13 0.22 -0.92 -7.30
N LYS A 14 -0.63 -1.82 -6.79
CA LYS A 14 -1.68 -1.50 -5.81
C LYS A 14 -1.62 -2.37 -4.57
N LEU A 15 -1.88 -1.77 -3.42
CA LEU A 15 -1.87 -2.52 -2.15
C LEU A 15 -2.84 -1.96 -1.12
N SER A 16 -3.52 -2.84 -0.38
CA SER A 16 -4.21 -2.47 0.85
C SER A 16 -3.29 -2.55 2.08
N VAL A 17 -3.65 -1.87 3.16
CA VAL A 17 -2.91 -1.93 4.44
C VAL A 17 -2.79 -3.39 4.92
N THR A 18 -3.88 -4.16 4.87
CA THR A 18 -3.89 -5.58 5.28
C THR A 18 -2.91 -6.42 4.44
N GLN A 19 -2.84 -6.18 3.13
CA GLN A 19 -1.88 -6.87 2.26
C GLN A 19 -0.44 -6.52 2.60
N ALA A 20 -0.14 -5.26 2.94
CA ALA A 20 1.19 -4.84 3.39
C ALA A 20 1.55 -5.45 4.75
N VAL A 21 0.60 -5.54 5.68
CA VAL A 21 0.78 -6.22 6.96
C VAL A 21 1.15 -7.68 6.73
N MET A 22 0.39 -8.41 5.90
CA MET A 22 0.70 -9.80 5.56
C MET A 22 2.09 -9.96 4.91
N ALA A 23 2.45 -9.07 3.96
CA ALA A 23 3.72 -9.15 3.26
C ALA A 23 4.94 -8.82 4.14
N THR A 24 4.76 -7.98 5.16
CA THR A 24 5.85 -7.49 6.00
C THR A 24 5.97 -8.19 7.35
N GLY A 25 4.87 -8.74 7.86
CA GLY A 25 4.75 -9.20 9.25
C GLY A 25 4.74 -8.06 10.28
N ALA A 26 4.65 -6.81 9.85
CA ALA A 26 4.64 -5.64 10.74
C ALA A 26 3.22 -5.34 11.24
N SER A 27 3.11 -4.60 12.34
CA SER A 27 1.82 -4.14 12.85
C SER A 27 1.14 -3.14 11.91
N PHE A 28 -0.19 -3.07 11.99
CA PHE A 28 -1.02 -2.09 11.26
C PHE A 28 -0.50 -0.66 11.44
N LYS A 29 -0.32 -0.21 12.68
CA LYS A 29 0.20 1.14 12.99
C LYS A 29 1.48 1.48 12.22
N ARG A 30 2.42 0.53 12.11
CA ARG A 30 3.68 0.73 11.38
C ARG A 30 3.45 0.82 9.88
N VAL A 31 2.64 -0.09 9.33
CA VAL A 31 2.34 -0.14 7.90
C VAL A 31 1.56 1.10 7.46
N GLU A 32 0.52 1.49 8.20
CA GLU A 32 -0.27 2.69 7.95
C GLU A 32 0.59 3.95 8.01
N GLY A 33 1.51 4.04 8.99
CA GLY A 33 2.44 5.16 9.08
C GLY A 33 3.29 5.30 7.81
N ILE A 34 3.86 4.20 7.33
CA ILE A 34 4.67 4.17 6.11
C ILE A 34 3.84 4.56 4.88
N LEU A 35 2.68 3.92 4.67
CA LEU A 35 1.85 4.17 3.49
C LEU A 35 1.29 5.60 3.48
N ASN A 36 0.90 6.14 4.64
CA ASN A 36 0.49 7.53 4.76
C ASN A 36 1.63 8.50 4.47
N GLU A 37 2.85 8.22 4.91
CA GLU A 37 4.03 9.04 4.59
C GLU A 37 4.29 9.02 3.09
N MET A 38 4.26 7.86 2.45
CA MET A 38 4.41 7.73 1.00
C MET A 38 3.33 8.51 0.24
N SER A 39 2.09 8.49 0.71
CA SER A 39 1.01 9.25 0.10
C SER A 39 1.21 10.76 0.26
N LYS A 40 1.62 11.22 1.45
CA LYS A 40 1.92 12.64 1.70
C LYS A 40 3.10 13.14 0.86
N SER A 41 4.10 12.30 0.64
CA SER A 41 5.25 12.58 -0.22
C SER A 41 4.95 12.46 -1.71
N GLY A 42 3.74 12.02 -2.09
CA GLY A 42 3.31 11.92 -3.48
C GLY A 42 3.81 10.69 -4.22
N TYR A 43 4.32 9.66 -3.53
CA TYR A 43 4.70 8.39 -4.15
C TYR A 43 3.50 7.47 -4.41
N THR A 44 2.41 7.68 -3.67
CA THR A 44 1.18 6.88 -3.82
C THR A 44 -0.07 7.74 -3.76
N SER A 45 -1.09 7.38 -4.53
CA SER A 45 -2.45 7.90 -4.35
C SER A 45 -3.34 6.90 -3.62
N ILE A 46 -4.32 7.41 -2.89
CA ILE A 46 -5.32 6.59 -2.19
C ILE A 46 -6.58 6.53 -3.05
N THR A 47 -7.03 5.33 -3.33
CA THR A 47 -8.26 5.04 -4.08
C THR A 47 -9.08 4.00 -3.35
N ASN A 48 -10.37 3.90 -3.68
CA ASN A 48 -11.19 2.77 -3.24
C ASN A 48 -11.35 1.79 -4.39
N ASP A 49 -11.19 0.51 -4.11
CA ASP A 49 -11.55 -0.55 -5.05
C ASP A 49 -13.05 -0.45 -5.38
N PRO A 50 -13.45 -0.35 -6.65
CA PRO A 50 -14.84 -0.09 -7.02
C PRO A 50 -15.78 -1.27 -6.75
N SER A 51 -15.24 -2.48 -6.57
CA SER A 51 -16.04 -3.69 -6.36
C SER A 51 -16.22 -3.99 -4.88
N THR A 52 -15.21 -3.72 -4.06
CA THR A 52 -15.16 -4.12 -2.64
C THR A 52 -15.18 -2.94 -1.68
N GLY A 53 -14.93 -1.72 -2.14
CA GLY A 53 -14.79 -0.52 -1.30
C GLY A 53 -13.50 -0.47 -0.47
N VAL A 54 -12.58 -1.43 -0.67
CA VAL A 54 -11.32 -1.49 0.08
C VAL A 54 -10.41 -0.33 -0.31
N VAL A 55 -9.80 0.32 0.69
CA VAL A 55 -8.79 1.35 0.48
C VAL A 55 -7.52 0.73 -0.11
N LEU A 56 -7.11 1.24 -1.26
CA LEU A 56 -5.91 0.85 -2.00
C LEU A 56 -4.96 2.04 -2.14
N TYR A 57 -3.68 1.79 -1.85
CA TYR A 57 -2.56 2.66 -2.20
C TYR A 57 -2.07 2.26 -3.58
N HIS A 58 -2.11 3.18 -4.54
CA HIS A 58 -1.59 3.02 -5.89
C HIS A 58 -0.23 3.69 -5.98
N PHE A 59 0.81 2.89 -6.20
CA PHE A 59 2.20 3.30 -6.34
C PHE A 59 2.44 3.80 -7.77
N HIS A 60 2.84 5.06 -7.94
CA HIS A 60 2.90 5.69 -9.26
C HIS A 60 4.00 5.16 -10.18
N GLU A 61 5.01 4.52 -9.60
CA GLU A 61 6.19 4.02 -10.32
C GLU A 61 6.16 2.49 -10.53
N LEU A 62 5.04 1.81 -10.24
CA LEU A 62 4.88 0.36 -10.33
C LEU A 62 3.68 -0.07 -11.18
#